data_AF-A0A804M940-F1
#
_entry.id   AF-A0A804M940-F1
#
_cell.length_a   1.000
_cell.length_b   1.000
_cell.length_c   1.000
_cell.angle_alpha   90.00
_cell.angle_beta   90.00
_cell.angle_gamma   90.00
#
_symmetry.space_group_name_H-M   'P 1'
#
loop_
_entity.id
_entity.type
_entity.pdbx_description
1 polymer ?
#
loop_
_entity_poly.entity_id
_entity_poly.type
_entity_poly.pdbx_seq_one_letter_code
_entity_poly.pdbx_strand_id
1 'polypeptide(L)'
;METPQIEMGGFKVNSPQVPNGVLRPTVSSSWNSRGTVERALKSIRIVIFTSKLNLLMPFGPASIILHFTTRRHGLIFLFSMLGITPLAERLGYATEQLAIYTGPTVGGLLNATFGNATEMIIAVYALKNGMIRVVQQSLLGSILSNMLLVMGCAFFAGGVVHRNKDQIFSKATAVVNSGLLLMAVMGLMFPAVLHFTHSEVRQGASEVALSRFSSCIMLVAYASYLYFQLSGRSNIYSPIGSEEAPIEDIAEEDEEAEIGMWEAVTWLAVLTLWVSFLSEYLVNAIEGASDSLNLPVAFISVILLPIVGNAAEHASAIMFAMKDKLDITLGVAIGSSTQISIFHFVLLLVG
;
A
#
# COMPACT_ATOMS: atom_id res chain seq x y z
N MET A 1 -75.42 25.21 -21.37
CA MET A 1 -74.58 25.34 -22.57
C MET A 1 -74.38 26.83 -22.80
N GLU A 2 -73.31 27.38 -22.25
CA GLU A 2 -72.90 28.76 -22.51
C GLU A 2 -71.44 28.71 -22.94
N THR A 3 -71.20 29.19 -24.17
CA THR A 3 -69.95 29.89 -24.49
C THR A 3 -70.32 31.36 -24.54
N PRO A 4 -69.46 32.22 -23.99
CA PRO A 4 -68.92 33.26 -24.87
C PRO A 4 -67.42 33.48 -24.66
N GLN A 5 -66.80 33.98 -25.74
CA GLN A 5 -65.44 34.50 -25.78
C GLN A 5 -65.29 35.76 -24.93
N ILE A 6 -64.06 36.13 -24.58
CA ILE A 6 -63.42 37.41 -24.97
C ILE A 6 -61.96 37.44 -24.47
N GLU A 7 -61.15 38.05 -25.33
CA GLU A 7 -59.71 38.12 -25.44
C GLU A 7 -59.03 39.12 -24.47
N MET A 8 -57.69 38.96 -24.40
CA MET A 8 -56.66 40.01 -24.20
C MET A 8 -56.22 40.39 -22.77
N GLY A 9 -55.02 39.91 -22.41
CA GLY A 9 -54.18 40.47 -21.35
C GLY A 9 -52.71 40.13 -21.61
N GLY A 10 -51.99 41.04 -22.27
CA GLY A 10 -50.57 40.88 -22.60
C GLY A 10 -49.70 40.67 -21.37
N PHE A 11 -48.90 39.61 -21.39
CA PHE A 11 -47.91 39.34 -20.35
C PHE A 11 -46.59 40.06 -20.69
N LYS A 12 -46.34 41.18 -20.01
CA LYS A 12 -45.03 41.85 -19.97
C LYS A 12 -44.04 40.98 -19.18
N VAL A 13 -42.92 40.64 -19.80
CA VAL A 13 -41.77 40.02 -19.15
C VAL A 13 -41.14 41.03 -18.19
N ASN A 14 -41.26 40.79 -16.88
CA ASN A 14 -40.53 41.56 -15.87
C ASN A 14 -39.06 41.12 -15.86
N SER A 15 -38.18 42.05 -16.25
CA SER A 15 -36.74 41.96 -16.02
C SER A 15 -36.45 42.30 -14.54
N PRO A 16 -35.64 41.51 -13.81
CA PRO A 16 -35.21 41.91 -12.48
C PRO A 16 -34.19 43.05 -12.58
N GLN A 17 -34.46 44.13 -11.86
CA GLN A 17 -33.55 45.26 -11.67
C GLN A 17 -32.30 44.79 -10.89
N VAL A 18 -31.12 45.14 -11.41
CA VAL A 18 -29.82 44.88 -10.77
C VAL A 18 -29.57 45.94 -9.69
N PRO A 19 -29.37 45.58 -8.41
CA PRO A 19 -28.86 46.52 -7.42
C PRO A 19 -27.36 46.69 -7.61
N ASN A 20 -26.93 47.94 -7.77
CA ASN A 20 -25.53 48.33 -7.84
C ASN A 20 -24.76 47.97 -6.57
N GLY A 21 -23.55 47.44 -6.75
CA GLY A 21 -22.46 47.62 -5.78
C GLY A 21 -22.18 46.45 -4.84
N VAL A 22 -21.56 45.38 -5.34
CA VAL A 22 -20.62 44.58 -4.54
C VAL A 22 -19.37 44.35 -5.38
N LEU A 23 -18.25 44.92 -4.93
CA LEU A 23 -16.92 44.74 -5.50
C LEU A 23 -16.61 43.24 -5.59
N ARG A 24 -16.32 42.75 -6.80
CA ARG A 24 -15.67 41.45 -6.99
C ARG A 24 -14.33 41.49 -6.24
N PRO A 25 -14.02 40.58 -5.32
CA PRO A 25 -12.65 40.43 -4.89
C PRO A 25 -11.89 39.82 -6.07
N THR A 26 -11.12 40.65 -6.77
CA THR A 26 -9.98 40.15 -7.53
C THR A 26 -9.09 39.42 -6.54
N VAL A 27 -9.09 38.09 -6.60
CA VAL A 27 -8.14 37.25 -5.88
C VAL A 27 -6.77 37.52 -6.49
N SER A 28 -6.10 38.58 -6.03
CA SER A 28 -4.66 38.68 -6.15
C SER A 28 -4.10 37.65 -5.18
N SER A 29 -3.67 36.51 -5.71
CA SER A 29 -2.86 35.55 -4.96
C SER A 29 -1.50 36.19 -4.67
N SER A 30 -1.41 37.01 -3.63
CA SER A 30 -0.11 37.36 -3.08
C SER A 30 0.46 36.07 -2.50
N TRP A 31 1.36 35.43 -3.26
CA TRP A 31 2.15 34.30 -2.81
C TRP A 31 2.90 34.70 -1.54
N ASN A 32 2.36 34.32 -0.39
CA ASN A 32 2.97 34.62 0.90
C ASN A 32 4.11 33.61 1.13
N SER A 33 5.26 33.86 0.49
CA SER A 33 6.42 32.96 0.43
C SER A 33 6.88 32.45 1.81
N ARG A 34 6.74 33.27 2.86
CA ARG A 34 7.08 32.87 4.25
C ARG A 34 6.19 31.74 4.78
N GLY A 35 4.89 31.78 4.50
CA GLY A 35 3.95 30.74 4.94
C GLY A 35 4.06 29.43 4.13
N THR A 36 4.62 29.48 2.93
CA THR A 36 4.95 28.28 2.13
C THR A 36 6.22 27.60 2.64
N VAL A 37 7.24 28.38 3.01
CA VAL A 37 8.49 27.84 3.57
C VAL A 37 8.27 27.20 4.94
N GLU A 38 7.49 27.82 5.82
CA GLU A 38 7.16 27.23 7.13
C GLU A 38 6.35 25.93 7.00
N ARG A 39 5.41 25.86 6.05
CA ARG A 39 4.68 24.63 5.74
C ARG A 39 5.59 23.52 5.21
N ALA A 40 6.46 23.85 4.26
CA ALA A 40 7.44 22.92 3.73
C ALA A 40 8.39 22.40 4.83
N LEU A 41 8.88 23.27 5.72
CA LEU A 41 9.73 22.88 6.85
C LEU A 41 8.98 21.99 7.86
N LYS A 42 7.71 22.28 8.13
CA LYS A 42 6.84 21.43 8.96
C LYS A 42 6.68 20.05 8.32
N SER A 43 6.38 20.00 7.02
CA SER A 43 6.24 18.77 6.24
C SER A 43 7.54 17.94 6.25
N ILE A 44 8.70 18.57 6.02
CA ILE A 44 10.02 17.93 6.13
C ILE A 44 10.24 17.35 7.52
N ARG A 45 9.92 18.12 8.56
CA ARG A 45 10.08 17.65 9.93
C ARG A 45 9.21 16.42 10.20
N ILE A 46 7.97 16.43 9.74
CA ILE A 46 7.02 15.34 9.94
C ILE A 46 7.50 14.07 9.20
N VAL A 47 7.84 14.20 7.92
CA VAL A 47 8.22 13.05 7.10
C VAL A 47 9.60 12.51 7.52
N ILE A 48 10.59 13.35 7.80
CA ILE A 48 11.96 12.89 8.07
C ILE A 48 12.21 12.58 9.55
N PHE A 49 11.53 13.21 10.51
CA PHE A 49 11.92 13.11 11.92
C PHE A 49 10.84 12.54 12.87
N THR A 50 9.62 12.28 12.42
CA THR A 50 8.56 11.75 13.31
C THR A 50 8.69 10.25 13.59
N SER A 51 9.08 9.44 12.60
CA SER A 51 9.17 7.99 12.76
C SER A 51 10.47 7.58 13.44
N LYS A 52 10.38 6.67 14.43
CA LYS A 52 11.57 6.07 15.07
C LYS A 52 12.44 5.31 14.06
N LEU A 53 11.83 4.77 13.00
CA LEU A 53 12.55 4.07 11.95
C LEU A 53 13.45 5.00 11.14
N ASN A 54 13.15 6.30 11.07
CA ASN A 54 13.97 7.26 10.33
C ASN A 54 15.39 7.40 10.88
N LEU A 55 15.67 6.89 12.09
CA LEU A 55 17.04 6.70 12.58
C LEU A 55 17.90 5.85 11.62
N LEU A 56 17.27 4.98 10.84
CA LEU A 56 17.93 4.13 9.85
C LEU A 56 18.15 4.81 8.49
N MET A 57 17.57 6.00 8.25
CA MET A 57 17.68 6.70 6.97
C MET A 57 19.14 6.99 6.53
N PRO A 58 20.09 7.30 7.44
CA PRO A 58 21.51 7.48 7.08
C PRO A 58 22.18 6.24 6.47
N PHE A 59 21.64 5.03 6.68
CA PHE A 59 22.21 3.81 6.11
C PHE A 59 22.06 3.74 4.57
N GLY A 60 21.06 4.43 4.00
CA GLY A 60 20.89 4.53 2.55
C GLY A 60 22.08 5.23 1.86
N PRO A 61 22.37 6.51 2.18
CA PRO A 61 23.58 7.18 1.70
C PRO A 61 24.87 6.42 2.03
N ALA A 62 24.95 5.79 3.21
CA ALA A 62 26.11 4.99 3.60
C ALA A 62 26.31 3.75 2.69
N SER A 63 25.24 3.10 2.22
CA SER A 63 25.36 1.96 1.31
C SER A 63 25.97 2.36 -0.04
N ILE A 64 25.61 3.53 -0.54
CA ILE A 64 26.17 4.12 -1.77
C ILE A 64 27.66 4.41 -1.60
N ILE A 65 28.06 5.09 -0.51
CA ILE A 65 29.47 5.38 -0.22
C ILE A 65 30.26 4.07 -0.11
N LEU A 66 29.69 3.07 0.56
CA LEU A 66 30.32 1.77 0.76
C LEU A 66 30.51 1.01 -0.57
N HIS A 67 29.54 1.10 -1.48
CA HIS A 67 29.64 0.55 -2.82
C HIS A 67 30.86 1.11 -3.58
N PHE A 68 31.10 2.42 -3.51
CA PHE A 68 32.25 3.04 -4.15
C PHE A 68 33.59 2.79 -3.43
N THR A 69 33.56 2.58 -2.11
CA THR A 69 34.80 2.49 -1.31
C THR A 69 35.31 1.05 -1.14
N THR A 70 34.44 0.11 -0.76
CA THR A 70 34.89 -1.17 -0.16
C THR A 70 34.48 -2.40 -0.97
N ARG A 71 33.47 -2.28 -1.85
CA ARG A 71 32.87 -3.39 -2.63
C ARG A 71 32.50 -4.64 -1.81
N ARG A 72 32.26 -4.50 -0.49
CA ARG A 72 31.84 -5.60 0.38
C ARG A 72 30.34 -5.81 0.24
N HIS A 73 29.95 -6.70 -0.66
CA HIS A 73 28.56 -6.95 -1.02
C HIS A 73 27.64 -7.23 0.18
N GLY A 74 28.07 -8.02 1.16
CA GLY A 74 27.26 -8.27 2.37
C GLY A 74 26.93 -7.02 3.18
N LEU A 75 27.87 -6.08 3.33
CA LEU A 75 27.62 -4.82 4.04
C LEU A 75 26.80 -3.84 3.20
N ILE A 76 27.02 -3.80 1.88
CA ILE A 76 26.21 -3.00 0.94
C ILE A 76 24.75 -3.47 1.02
N PHE A 77 24.53 -4.77 0.98
CA PHE A 77 23.20 -5.38 1.11
C PHE A 77 22.53 -5.00 2.44
N LEU A 78 23.22 -5.18 3.57
CA LEU A 78 22.67 -4.83 4.89
C LEU A 78 22.34 -3.34 5.02
N PHE A 79 23.24 -2.46 4.56
CA PHE A 79 23.03 -1.01 4.67
C PHE A 79 21.93 -0.54 3.73
N SER A 80 21.83 -1.10 2.52
CA SER A 80 20.72 -0.81 1.61
C SER A 80 19.38 -1.28 2.18
N MET A 81 19.31 -2.47 2.80
CA MET A 81 18.10 -2.92 3.48
C MET A 81 17.69 -1.95 4.60
N LEU A 82 18.61 -1.62 5.50
CA LEU A 82 18.35 -0.69 6.61
C LEU A 82 17.96 0.70 6.11
N GLY A 83 18.55 1.17 5.01
CA GLY A 83 18.21 2.45 4.39
C GLY A 83 16.84 2.47 3.71
N ILE A 84 16.42 1.36 3.10
CA ILE A 84 15.12 1.24 2.44
C ILE A 84 13.99 1.12 3.46
N THR A 85 14.17 0.42 4.58
CA THR A 85 13.13 0.23 5.61
C THR A 85 12.39 1.52 6.02
N PRO A 86 13.06 2.62 6.43
CA PRO A 86 12.36 3.85 6.76
C PRO A 86 11.75 4.56 5.55
N LEU A 87 12.37 4.46 4.37
CA LEU A 87 11.82 5.05 3.15
C LEU A 87 10.51 4.35 2.75
N ALA A 88 10.47 3.02 2.86
CA ALA A 88 9.28 2.22 2.61
C ALA A 88 8.14 2.60 3.58
N GLU A 89 8.46 2.73 4.86
CA GLU A 89 7.49 3.14 5.88
C GLU A 89 6.94 4.55 5.62
N ARG A 90 7.81 5.52 5.30
CA ARG A 90 7.39 6.89 4.98
C ARG A 90 6.65 6.99 3.65
N LEU A 91 6.92 6.11 2.70
CA LEU A 91 6.22 6.04 1.42
C LEU A 91 4.77 5.53 1.63
N GLY A 92 4.58 4.54 2.50
CA GLY A 92 3.25 4.12 2.96
C GLY A 92 2.49 5.27 3.64
N TYR A 93 3.14 5.97 4.58
CA TYR A 93 2.55 7.16 5.23
C TYR A 93 2.16 8.25 4.22
N ALA A 94 3.03 8.60 3.26
CA ALA A 94 2.70 9.62 2.25
C ALA A 94 1.52 9.19 1.36
N THR A 95 1.40 7.89 1.09
CA THR A 95 0.28 7.31 0.34
C THR A 95 -1.04 7.45 1.12
N GLU A 96 -1.02 7.14 2.42
CA GLU A 96 -2.17 7.29 3.31
C GLU A 96 -2.62 8.76 3.41
N GLN A 97 -1.67 9.67 3.62
CA GLN A 97 -1.95 11.11 3.64
C GLN A 97 -2.56 11.62 2.32
N LEU A 98 -2.11 11.09 1.18
CA LEU A 98 -2.69 11.44 -0.12
C LEU A 98 -4.10 10.83 -0.29
N ALA A 99 -4.33 9.62 0.21
CA ALA A 99 -5.61 8.91 0.10
C ALA A 99 -6.76 9.71 0.74
N ILE A 100 -6.50 10.36 1.88
CA ILE A 100 -7.47 11.23 2.59
C ILE A 100 -8.04 12.32 1.67
N TYR A 101 -7.24 12.91 0.79
CA TYR A 101 -7.67 13.99 -0.12
C TYR A 101 -8.40 13.51 -1.38
N THR A 102 -8.25 12.23 -1.74
CA THR A 102 -8.69 11.71 -3.05
C THR A 102 -10.04 10.98 -3.00
N GLY A 103 -10.60 10.83 -1.80
CA GLY A 103 -11.86 10.13 -1.55
C GLY A 103 -11.69 8.59 -1.55
N PRO A 104 -12.72 7.84 -1.11
CA PRO A 104 -12.58 6.42 -0.78
C PRO A 104 -12.11 5.54 -1.96
N THR A 105 -12.66 5.76 -3.15
CA THR A 105 -12.36 4.95 -4.34
C THR A 105 -10.93 5.17 -4.85
N VAL A 106 -10.53 6.43 -5.05
CA VAL A 106 -9.19 6.76 -5.57
C VAL A 106 -8.14 6.54 -4.48
N GLY A 107 -8.45 6.87 -3.22
CA GLY A 107 -7.59 6.62 -2.08
C GLY A 107 -7.31 5.14 -1.86
N GLY A 108 -8.33 4.28 -1.98
CA GLY A 108 -8.16 2.83 -1.94
C GLY A 108 -7.26 2.30 -3.05
N LEU A 109 -7.41 2.81 -4.29
CA LEU A 109 -6.55 2.42 -5.40
C LEU A 109 -5.10 2.93 -5.24
N LEU A 110 -4.92 4.14 -4.73
CA LEU A 110 -3.61 4.70 -4.41
C LEU A 110 -2.93 3.89 -3.31
N ASN A 111 -3.66 3.51 -2.25
CA ASN A 111 -3.12 2.69 -1.19
C ASN A 111 -2.74 1.29 -1.67
N ALA A 112 -3.56 0.68 -2.53
CA ALA A 112 -3.18 -0.58 -3.16
C ALA A 112 -1.87 -0.38 -3.94
N THR A 113 -1.81 0.53 -4.91
CA THR A 113 -0.65 0.68 -5.78
C THR A 113 0.62 1.16 -5.07
N PHE A 114 0.54 2.25 -4.33
CA PHE A 114 1.70 2.88 -3.71
C PHE A 114 2.01 2.38 -2.30
N GLY A 115 1.03 1.83 -1.56
CA GLY A 115 1.30 1.21 -0.26
C GLY A 115 2.26 0.02 -0.35
N ASN A 116 2.24 -0.67 -1.49
CA ASN A 116 3.12 -1.80 -1.82
C ASN A 116 4.21 -1.46 -2.85
N ALA A 117 4.45 -0.18 -3.15
CA ALA A 117 5.38 0.19 -4.21
C ALA A 117 6.84 -0.19 -3.90
N THR A 118 7.26 -0.20 -2.63
CA THR A 118 8.63 -0.61 -2.27
C THR A 118 8.93 -2.03 -2.73
N GLU A 119 8.02 -2.96 -2.42
CA GLU A 119 8.14 -4.36 -2.86
C GLU A 119 8.15 -4.45 -4.39
N MET A 120 7.21 -3.77 -5.05
CA MET A 120 7.12 -3.77 -6.51
C MET A 120 8.40 -3.23 -7.17
N ILE A 121 8.99 -2.16 -6.63
CA ILE A 121 10.24 -1.58 -7.13
C ILE A 121 11.40 -2.59 -6.99
N ILE A 122 11.56 -3.20 -5.82
CA ILE A 122 12.59 -4.23 -5.60
C ILE A 122 12.41 -5.39 -6.59
N ALA A 123 11.17 -5.86 -6.78
CA ALA A 123 10.84 -6.93 -7.71
C ALA A 123 11.16 -6.56 -9.17
N VAL A 124 10.82 -5.35 -9.62
CA VAL A 124 11.11 -4.87 -10.98
C VAL A 124 12.63 -4.79 -11.23
N TYR A 125 13.41 -4.32 -10.26
CA TYR A 125 14.88 -4.32 -10.39
C TYR A 125 15.45 -5.75 -10.42
N ALA A 126 14.93 -6.66 -9.60
CA ALA A 126 15.35 -8.06 -9.64
C ALA A 126 15.01 -8.73 -10.98
N LEU A 127 13.81 -8.47 -11.54
CA LEU A 127 13.43 -8.92 -12.88
C LEU A 127 14.36 -8.37 -13.97
N LYS A 128 14.69 -7.07 -13.92
CA LYS A 128 15.61 -6.43 -14.86
C LYS A 128 17.00 -7.09 -14.88
N ASN A 129 17.43 -7.63 -13.73
CA ASN A 129 18.68 -8.36 -13.60
C ASN A 129 18.54 -9.88 -13.86
N GLY A 130 17.39 -10.34 -14.35
CA GLY A 130 17.14 -11.75 -14.65
C GLY A 130 16.95 -12.64 -13.42
N MET A 131 16.79 -12.06 -12.22
CA MET A 131 16.63 -12.78 -10.97
C MET A 131 15.18 -13.22 -10.72
N ILE A 132 14.60 -13.95 -11.66
CA ILE A 132 13.21 -14.41 -11.61
C ILE A 132 12.93 -15.22 -10.33
N ARG A 133 13.88 -16.07 -9.94
CA ARG A 133 13.75 -16.88 -8.72
C ARG A 133 13.68 -16.03 -7.45
N VAL A 134 14.46 -14.95 -7.38
CA VAL A 134 14.42 -14.00 -6.25
C VAL A 134 13.04 -13.36 -6.15
N VAL A 135 12.47 -12.94 -7.28
CA VAL A 135 11.14 -12.32 -7.35
C VAL A 135 10.04 -13.28 -6.91
N GLN A 136 10.04 -14.51 -7.44
CA GLN A 136 9.07 -15.54 -7.03
C GLN A 136 9.18 -15.83 -5.53
N GLN A 137 10.40 -15.96 -5.02
CA GLN A 137 10.66 -16.23 -3.61
C GLN A 137 10.29 -15.04 -2.72
N SER A 138 10.51 -13.81 -3.14
CA SER A 138 10.14 -12.62 -2.36
C SER A 138 8.63 -12.42 -2.30
N LEU A 139 7.90 -12.65 -3.39
CA LEU A 139 6.42 -12.57 -3.37
C LEU A 139 5.81 -13.63 -2.44
N LEU A 140 6.28 -14.88 -2.51
CA LEU A 140 5.87 -15.94 -1.59
C LEU A 140 6.26 -15.61 -0.14
N GLY A 141 7.47 -15.11 0.06
CA GLY A 141 7.97 -14.65 1.35
C GLY A 141 7.15 -13.53 1.95
N SER A 142 6.62 -12.64 1.12
CA SER A 142 5.79 -11.51 1.53
C SER A 142 4.42 -11.94 2.05
N ILE A 143 3.78 -12.89 1.36
CA ILE A 143 2.57 -13.54 1.85
C ILE A 143 2.83 -14.22 3.21
N LEU A 144 3.93 -14.98 3.32
CA LEU A 144 4.29 -15.66 4.57
C LEU A 144 4.63 -14.67 5.69
N SER A 145 5.35 -13.58 5.37
CA SER A 145 5.72 -12.53 6.31
C SER A 145 4.46 -11.88 6.89
N ASN A 146 3.52 -11.48 6.04
CA ASN A 146 2.28 -10.85 6.49
C ASN A 146 1.43 -11.81 7.33
N MET A 147 1.30 -13.08 6.92
CA MET A 147 0.45 -14.05 7.61
C MET A 147 1.01 -14.58 8.93
N LEU A 148 2.33 -14.75 9.02
CA LEU A 148 2.97 -15.37 10.17
C LEU A 148 3.74 -14.35 11.00
N LEU A 149 4.64 -13.61 10.38
CA LEU A 149 5.52 -12.68 11.10
C LEU A 149 4.74 -11.46 11.58
N VAL A 150 4.04 -10.74 10.70
CA VAL A 150 3.29 -9.52 11.06
C VAL A 150 2.17 -9.84 12.01
N MET A 151 1.29 -10.78 11.64
CA MET A 151 0.18 -11.20 12.50
C MET A 151 0.70 -11.74 13.85
N GLY A 152 1.76 -12.55 13.86
CA GLY A 152 2.36 -13.07 15.07
C GLY A 152 2.93 -11.98 15.97
N CYS A 153 3.69 -11.03 15.41
CA CYS A 153 4.20 -9.87 16.13
C CYS A 153 3.09 -8.96 16.63
N ALA A 154 2.03 -8.74 15.84
CA ALA A 154 0.90 -7.90 16.20
C ALA A 154 0.09 -8.53 17.35
N PHE A 155 -0.22 -9.82 17.28
CA PHE A 155 -0.87 -10.55 18.37
C PHE A 155 -0.01 -10.60 19.63
N PHE A 156 1.30 -10.82 19.48
CA PHE A 156 2.22 -10.81 20.62
C PHE A 156 2.28 -9.43 21.28
N ALA A 157 2.50 -8.36 20.51
CA ALA A 157 2.57 -7.00 21.03
C ALA A 157 1.23 -6.53 21.62
N GLY A 158 0.13 -6.79 20.92
CA GLY A 158 -1.23 -6.49 21.36
C GLY A 158 -1.58 -7.22 22.67
N GLY A 159 -1.26 -8.51 22.78
CA GLY A 159 -1.46 -9.30 23.98
C GLY A 159 -0.55 -8.92 25.16
N VAL A 160 0.68 -8.47 24.90
CA VAL A 160 1.57 -7.92 25.94
C VAL A 160 1.04 -6.60 26.49
N VAL A 161 0.55 -5.70 25.61
CA VAL A 161 -0.05 -4.43 26.02
C VAL A 161 -1.38 -4.64 26.74
N HIS A 162 -2.23 -5.54 26.24
CA HIS A 162 -3.56 -5.84 26.79
C HIS A 162 -3.59 -7.13 27.60
N ARG A 163 -2.63 -7.33 28.51
CA ARG A 163 -2.44 -8.59 29.25
C ARG A 163 -3.66 -9.12 30.01
N ASN A 164 -4.62 -8.26 30.33
CA ASN A 164 -5.81 -8.62 31.11
C ASN A 164 -7.09 -8.72 30.26
N LYS A 165 -6.99 -8.64 28.93
CA LYS A 165 -8.13 -8.61 28.03
C LYS A 165 -7.82 -9.42 26.76
N ASP A 166 -8.75 -10.28 26.37
CA ASP A 166 -8.70 -10.91 25.06
C ASP A 166 -9.15 -9.91 23.99
N GLN A 167 -8.33 -9.76 22.96
CA GLN A 167 -8.65 -8.92 21.82
C GLN A 167 -9.58 -9.68 20.87
N ILE A 168 -10.74 -9.10 20.57
CA ILE A 168 -11.77 -9.69 19.71
C ILE A 168 -11.69 -9.12 18.30
N PHE A 169 -12.07 -9.92 17.32
CA PHE A 169 -12.13 -9.53 15.91
C PHE A 169 -13.37 -10.15 15.23
N SER A 170 -13.82 -9.51 14.16
CA SER A 170 -14.95 -9.94 13.35
C SER A 170 -14.63 -11.22 12.59
N LYS A 171 -15.41 -12.27 12.87
CA LYS A 171 -15.34 -13.55 12.15
C LYS A 171 -15.65 -13.38 10.67
N ALA A 172 -16.60 -12.52 10.31
CA ALA A 172 -16.99 -12.30 8.92
C ALA A 172 -15.84 -11.72 8.09
N THR A 173 -15.19 -10.67 8.61
CA THR A 173 -14.04 -10.02 7.96
C THR A 173 -12.87 -11.00 7.82
N ALA A 174 -12.55 -11.74 8.89
CA ALA A 174 -11.49 -12.74 8.86
C ALA A 174 -11.77 -13.85 7.83
N VAL A 175 -13.02 -14.31 7.69
CA VAL A 175 -13.41 -15.35 6.73
C VAL A 175 -13.30 -14.86 5.28
N VAL A 176 -13.80 -13.67 4.95
CA VAL A 176 -13.70 -13.11 3.59
C VAL A 176 -12.23 -12.93 3.19
N ASN A 177 -11.44 -12.34 4.08
CA ASN A 177 -10.01 -12.08 3.87
C ASN A 177 -9.22 -13.40 3.72
N SER A 178 -9.47 -14.38 4.59
CA SER A 178 -8.82 -15.70 4.50
C SER A 178 -9.26 -16.48 3.26
N GLY A 179 -10.52 -16.33 2.82
CA GLY A 179 -11.04 -16.96 1.62
C GLY A 179 -10.41 -16.42 0.33
N LEU A 180 -10.20 -15.10 0.23
CA LEU A 180 -9.49 -14.49 -0.89
C LEU A 180 -8.03 -14.91 -0.95
N LEU A 181 -7.35 -14.94 0.20
CA LEU A 181 -6.00 -15.45 0.29
C LEU A 181 -5.91 -16.91 -0.14
N LEU A 182 -6.83 -17.76 0.32
CA LEU A 182 -6.88 -19.18 -0.06
C LEU A 182 -7.08 -19.33 -1.57
N MET A 183 -8.00 -18.56 -2.16
CA MET A 183 -8.21 -18.54 -3.61
C MET A 183 -6.92 -18.19 -4.35
N ALA A 184 -6.17 -17.20 -3.87
CA ALA A 184 -4.94 -16.76 -4.49
C ALA A 184 -3.81 -17.79 -4.36
N VAL A 185 -3.63 -18.39 -3.18
CA VAL A 185 -2.66 -19.48 -2.96
C VAL A 185 -2.99 -20.69 -3.86
N MET A 186 -4.27 -21.05 -3.97
CA MET A 186 -4.69 -22.14 -4.86
C MET A 186 -4.44 -21.81 -6.33
N GLY A 187 -4.70 -20.57 -6.77
CA GLY A 187 -4.42 -20.10 -8.13
C GLY A 187 -2.93 -20.16 -8.51
N LEU A 188 -2.03 -19.96 -7.54
CA LEU A 188 -0.59 -20.08 -7.71
C LEU A 188 -0.07 -21.53 -7.60
N MET A 189 -0.76 -22.38 -6.82
CA MET A 189 -0.38 -23.78 -6.67
C MET A 189 -0.50 -24.56 -7.97
N PHE A 190 -1.51 -24.30 -8.82
CA PHE A 190 -1.74 -25.09 -10.03
C PHE A 190 -0.55 -25.08 -11.02
N PRO A 191 0.01 -23.92 -11.41
CA PRO A 191 1.23 -23.88 -12.22
C PRO A 191 2.43 -24.55 -11.53
N ALA A 192 2.62 -24.32 -10.23
CA ALA A 192 3.74 -24.87 -9.47
C ALA A 192 3.71 -26.41 -9.40
N VAL A 193 2.53 -26.99 -9.18
CA VAL A 193 2.34 -28.45 -9.16
C VAL A 193 2.62 -29.03 -10.54
N LEU A 194 2.11 -28.41 -11.61
CA LEU A 194 2.30 -28.89 -12.98
C LEU A 194 3.78 -28.93 -13.38
N HIS A 195 4.54 -27.89 -13.02
CA HIS A 195 6.00 -27.83 -13.23
C HIS A 195 6.72 -28.93 -12.44
N PHE A 196 6.32 -29.16 -11.18
CA PHE A 196 6.97 -30.15 -10.30
C PHE A 196 6.66 -31.60 -10.68
N THR A 197 5.43 -31.89 -11.11
CA THR A 197 5.00 -33.24 -11.50
C THR A 197 5.44 -33.62 -12.91
N HIS A 198 5.89 -32.64 -13.72
CA HIS A 198 6.15 -32.79 -15.15
C HIS A 198 4.97 -33.40 -15.92
N SER A 199 3.74 -33.24 -15.43
CA SER A 199 2.53 -33.81 -16.03
C SER A 199 1.99 -32.98 -17.19
N GLU A 200 2.85 -32.21 -17.85
CA GLU A 200 2.48 -31.26 -18.89
C GLU A 200 2.32 -31.93 -20.25
N VAL A 201 1.32 -31.49 -21.02
CA VAL A 201 1.11 -32.00 -22.39
C VAL A 201 2.18 -31.45 -23.35
N ARG A 202 2.62 -30.20 -23.15
CA ARG A 202 3.75 -29.59 -23.84
C ARG A 202 4.66 -28.92 -22.82
N GLN A 203 5.86 -29.45 -22.63
CA GLN A 203 6.87 -28.93 -21.69
C GLN A 203 7.05 -27.41 -21.84
N GLY A 204 6.88 -26.69 -20.73
CA GLY A 204 7.01 -25.24 -20.59
C GLY A 204 5.85 -24.43 -21.20
N ALA A 205 5.28 -24.86 -22.33
CA ALA A 205 4.18 -24.15 -22.97
C ALA A 205 2.85 -24.28 -22.20
N SER A 206 2.60 -25.44 -21.61
CA SER A 206 1.39 -25.70 -20.81
C SER A 206 1.42 -24.95 -19.47
N GLU A 207 2.58 -24.88 -18.81
CA GLU A 207 2.77 -24.13 -17.57
C GLU A 207 2.56 -22.62 -17.77
N VAL A 208 3.16 -22.05 -18.83
CA VAL A 208 3.02 -20.62 -19.16
C VAL A 208 1.58 -20.29 -19.57
N ALA A 209 0.91 -21.16 -20.33
CA ALA A 209 -0.49 -20.95 -20.69
C ALA A 209 -1.41 -20.98 -19.45
N LEU A 210 -1.17 -21.93 -18.53
CA LEU A 210 -1.96 -22.08 -17.31
C LEU A 210 -1.75 -20.91 -16.33
N SER A 211 -0.50 -20.46 -16.14
CA SER A 211 -0.19 -19.30 -15.31
C SER A 211 -0.80 -18.01 -15.86
N ARG A 212 -0.76 -17.78 -17.18
CA ARG A 212 -1.42 -16.63 -17.83
C ARG A 212 -2.94 -16.69 -17.68
N PHE A 213 -3.56 -17.86 -17.86
CA PHE A 213 -5.00 -18.04 -17.69
C PHE A 213 -5.44 -17.81 -16.24
N SER A 214 -4.73 -18.43 -15.28
CA SER A 214 -4.96 -18.24 -13.84
C SER A 214 -4.83 -16.77 -13.46
N SER A 215 -3.83 -16.08 -14.00
CA SER A 215 -3.60 -14.66 -13.79
C SER A 215 -4.76 -13.78 -14.26
N CYS A 216 -5.33 -14.05 -15.44
CA CYS A 216 -6.50 -13.32 -15.94
C CYS A 216 -7.74 -13.49 -15.03
N ILE A 217 -8.01 -14.73 -14.58
CA ILE A 217 -9.13 -14.99 -13.65
C ILE A 217 -8.91 -14.23 -12.34
N MET A 218 -7.68 -14.26 -11.83
CA MET A 218 -7.32 -13.62 -10.58
C MET A 218 -7.47 -12.09 -10.67
N LEU A 219 -7.07 -11.48 -11.79
CA LEU A 219 -7.26 -10.05 -12.03
C LEU A 219 -8.74 -9.66 -12.05
N VAL A 220 -9.61 -10.46 -12.68
CA VAL A 220 -11.06 -10.22 -12.69
C VAL A 220 -11.67 -10.36 -11.29
N ALA A 221 -11.25 -11.38 -10.53
CA ALA A 221 -11.69 -11.57 -9.16
C ALA A 221 -11.28 -10.39 -8.26
N TYR A 222 -10.06 -9.87 -8.41
CA TYR A 222 -9.60 -8.70 -7.67
C TYR A 222 -10.26 -7.41 -8.10
N ALA A 223 -10.50 -7.20 -9.40
CA ALA A 223 -11.28 -6.05 -9.87
C ALA A 223 -12.71 -6.07 -9.31
N SER A 224 -13.32 -7.26 -9.22
CA SER A 224 -14.64 -7.45 -8.60
C SER A 224 -14.60 -7.21 -7.09
N TYR A 225 -13.55 -7.67 -6.41
CA TYR A 225 -13.31 -7.41 -4.99
C TYR A 225 -13.14 -5.91 -4.72
N LEU A 226 -12.27 -5.21 -5.47
CA LEU A 226 -12.09 -3.77 -5.37
C LEU A 226 -13.40 -3.04 -5.69
N TYR A 227 -14.14 -3.45 -6.71
CA TYR A 227 -15.44 -2.86 -7.00
C TYR A 227 -16.41 -3.03 -5.84
N PHE A 228 -16.51 -4.22 -5.26
CA PHE A 228 -17.38 -4.46 -4.11
C PHE A 228 -16.94 -3.67 -2.87
N GLN A 229 -15.62 -3.59 -2.63
CA GLN A 229 -15.03 -2.84 -1.52
C GLN A 229 -15.23 -1.32 -1.67
N LEU A 230 -15.16 -0.80 -2.88
CA LEU A 230 -15.25 0.63 -3.16
C LEU A 230 -16.68 1.11 -3.46
N SER A 231 -17.57 0.22 -3.92
CA SER A 231 -18.96 0.51 -4.31
C SER A 231 -19.97 0.12 -3.21
N GLY A 232 -19.65 -0.88 -2.39
CA GLY A 232 -20.47 -1.36 -1.30
C GLY A 232 -20.26 -0.58 0.00
N ARG A 233 -21.05 0.49 0.20
CA ARG A 233 -21.17 1.34 1.41
C ARG A 233 -19.97 2.24 1.76
N SER A 234 -20.11 3.53 1.43
CA SER A 234 -19.40 4.64 2.08
C SER A 234 -19.71 4.83 3.58
N ASN A 235 -20.26 3.81 4.25
CA ASN A 235 -20.66 3.86 5.67
C ASN A 235 -20.46 2.52 6.43
N ILE A 236 -19.85 1.50 5.81
CA ILE A 236 -19.49 0.22 6.46
C ILE A 236 -17.98 -0.06 6.34
N TYR A 237 -17.28 0.72 5.51
CA TYR A 237 -15.86 0.62 5.25
C TYR A 237 -15.15 1.97 5.53
N SER A 238 -15.49 2.65 6.63
CA SER A 238 -14.43 3.15 7.52
C SER A 238 -13.72 1.90 8.07
N PRO A 239 -12.41 1.93 8.39
CA PRO A 239 -11.59 0.71 8.51
C PRO A 239 -12.36 -0.41 9.24
N ILE A 240 -12.69 -1.42 8.44
CA ILE A 240 -13.75 -2.41 8.64
C ILE A 240 -13.91 -2.81 10.11
N GLY A 241 -15.03 -2.46 10.74
CA GLY A 241 -15.22 -2.78 12.16
C GLY A 241 -16.58 -2.54 12.80
N SER A 242 -17.69 -2.37 12.08
CA SER A 242 -18.97 -2.08 12.76
C SER A 242 -20.23 -2.62 12.06
N GLU A 243 -20.54 -3.89 12.29
CA GLU A 243 -21.91 -4.44 12.44
C GLU A 243 -21.72 -5.67 13.36
N GLU A 244 -21.95 -5.65 14.68
CA GLU A 244 -23.22 -5.49 15.41
C GLU A 244 -22.95 -4.96 16.84
N ALA A 245 -23.25 -3.69 17.12
CA ALA A 245 -23.48 -3.17 18.47
C ALA A 245 -24.34 -1.90 18.39
N PRO A 246 -25.30 -1.68 19.29
CA PRO A 246 -26.20 -0.54 19.25
C PRO A 246 -25.43 0.77 19.40
N ILE A 247 -25.93 1.78 18.68
CA ILE A 247 -25.40 3.14 18.51
C ILE A 247 -25.12 3.79 19.87
N GLU A 248 -23.86 3.83 20.27
CA GLU A 248 -23.31 4.82 21.21
C GLU A 248 -22.01 5.36 20.60
N ASP A 249 -22.08 6.58 20.06
CA ASP A 249 -21.01 7.58 19.96
C ASP A 249 -19.57 7.07 19.71
N ILE A 250 -19.33 6.38 18.59
CA ILE A 250 -18.00 6.42 17.98
C ILE A 250 -17.93 7.76 17.25
N ALA A 251 -17.50 8.80 17.95
CA ALA A 251 -16.97 9.98 17.30
C ALA A 251 -15.87 9.51 16.35
N GLU A 252 -16.11 9.61 15.05
CA GLU A 252 -15.05 9.63 14.06
C GLU A 252 -14.12 10.77 14.49
N GLU A 253 -12.96 10.45 15.05
CA GLU A 253 -11.85 11.39 14.98
C GLU A 253 -11.62 11.57 13.49
N ASP A 254 -12.09 12.70 12.94
CA ASP A 254 -11.74 13.14 11.59
C ASP A 254 -10.22 12.92 11.44
N GLU A 255 -9.80 11.96 10.60
CA GLU A 255 -8.38 11.75 10.32
C GLU A 255 -7.88 12.97 9.53
N GLU A 256 -7.52 14.01 10.27
CA GLU A 256 -6.99 15.25 9.71
C GLU A 256 -5.64 14.94 9.06
N ALA A 257 -5.55 15.19 7.76
CA ALA A 257 -4.29 15.04 7.04
C ALA A 257 -3.23 15.99 7.64
N GLU A 258 -2.11 15.42 8.06
CA GLU A 258 -1.00 16.13 8.72
C GLU A 258 -0.19 16.97 7.73
N ILE A 259 -0.19 16.58 6.45
CA ILE A 259 0.51 17.25 5.34
C ILE A 259 -0.47 17.61 4.21
N GLY A 260 -0.16 18.65 3.44
CA GLY A 260 -1.01 19.07 2.32
C GLY A 260 -0.98 18.09 1.15
N MET A 261 -2.05 18.04 0.35
CA MET A 261 -2.16 17.14 -0.83
C MET A 261 -0.94 17.23 -1.76
N TRP A 262 -0.52 18.43 -2.16
CA TRP A 262 0.64 18.62 -3.05
C TRP A 262 1.97 18.26 -2.38
N GLU A 263 2.07 18.39 -1.06
CA GLU A 263 3.23 17.94 -0.30
C GLU A 263 3.28 16.41 -0.27
N ALA A 264 2.14 15.75 -0.05
CA ALA A 264 2.03 14.29 -0.10
C ALA A 264 2.44 13.75 -1.48
N VAL A 265 1.95 14.33 -2.58
CA VAL A 265 2.38 13.97 -3.95
C VAL A 265 3.88 14.16 -4.15
N THR A 266 4.44 15.28 -3.65
CA THR A 266 5.87 15.56 -3.77
C THR A 266 6.70 14.54 -3.00
N TRP A 267 6.32 14.23 -1.75
CA TRP A 267 6.99 13.23 -0.93
C TRP A 267 6.87 11.84 -1.52
N LEU A 268 5.71 11.46 -2.03
CA LEU A 268 5.49 10.19 -2.70
C LEU A 268 6.48 10.02 -3.86
N ALA A 269 6.65 11.05 -4.70
CA ALA A 269 7.60 11.03 -5.81
C ALA A 269 9.07 10.94 -5.33
N VAL A 270 9.46 11.77 -4.35
CA VAL A 270 10.84 11.81 -3.83
C VAL A 270 11.22 10.49 -3.17
N LEU A 271 10.34 9.93 -2.33
CA LEU A 271 10.57 8.66 -1.64
C LEU A 271 10.64 7.50 -2.64
N THR A 272 9.74 7.48 -3.65
CA THR A 272 9.76 6.48 -4.72
C THR A 272 11.10 6.49 -5.47
N LEU A 273 11.61 7.67 -5.82
CA LEU A 273 12.91 7.80 -6.49
C LEU A 273 14.07 7.32 -5.61
N TRP A 274 14.05 7.65 -4.32
CA TRP A 274 15.08 7.20 -3.39
C TRP A 274 15.06 5.68 -3.15
N VAL A 275 13.87 5.10 -2.99
CA VAL A 275 13.69 3.65 -2.91
C VAL A 275 14.22 3.00 -4.19
N SER A 276 13.79 3.47 -5.37
CA SER A 276 14.27 2.99 -6.67
C SER A 276 15.80 3.01 -6.78
N PHE A 277 16.44 4.10 -6.37
CA PHE A 277 17.90 4.21 -6.42
C PHE A 277 18.59 3.22 -5.47
N LEU A 278 18.10 3.05 -4.24
CA LEU A 278 18.67 2.09 -3.29
C LEU A 278 18.36 0.64 -3.64
N SER A 279 17.21 0.36 -4.27
CA SER A 279 16.83 -0.98 -4.73
C SER A 279 17.82 -1.53 -5.74
N GLU A 280 18.41 -0.69 -6.59
CA GLU A 280 19.48 -1.11 -7.50
C GLU A 280 20.69 -1.67 -6.75
N TYR A 281 21.19 -0.95 -5.73
CA TYR A 281 22.32 -1.41 -4.91
C TYR A 281 21.97 -2.63 -4.06
N LEU A 282 20.75 -2.69 -3.53
CA LEU A 282 20.26 -3.85 -2.78
C LEU A 282 20.29 -5.10 -3.64
N VAL A 283 19.62 -5.03 -4.81
CA VAL A 283 19.42 -6.16 -5.71
C VAL A 283 20.75 -6.63 -6.31
N ASN A 284 21.62 -5.72 -6.74
CA ASN A 284 22.96 -6.05 -7.25
C ASN A 284 23.87 -6.69 -6.18
N ALA A 285 23.56 -6.52 -4.90
CA ALA A 285 24.36 -7.08 -3.81
C ALA A 285 23.85 -8.44 -3.30
N ILE A 286 22.70 -8.96 -3.77
CA ILE A 286 22.07 -10.18 -3.23
C ILE A 286 23.00 -11.39 -3.31
N GLU A 287 23.56 -11.68 -4.50
CA GLU A 287 24.41 -12.87 -4.69
C GLU A 287 25.71 -12.76 -3.88
N GLY A 288 26.37 -11.60 -3.92
CA GLY A 288 27.57 -11.37 -3.11
C GLY A 288 27.29 -11.34 -1.60
N ALA A 289 26.07 -10.97 -1.18
CA ALA A 289 25.65 -11.07 0.21
C ALA A 289 25.42 -12.52 0.63
N SER A 290 24.85 -13.35 -0.23
CA SER A 290 24.70 -14.80 -0.02
C SER A 290 26.06 -15.43 0.28
N ASP A 291 27.05 -15.16 -0.57
CA ASP A 291 28.40 -15.73 -0.42
C ASP A 291 29.13 -15.21 0.83
N SER A 292 29.02 -13.91 1.11
CA SER A 292 29.75 -13.31 2.25
C SER A 292 29.10 -13.56 3.61
N LEU A 293 27.77 -13.71 3.67
CA LEU A 293 27.03 -13.98 4.90
C LEU A 293 26.77 -15.48 5.13
N ASN A 294 27.14 -16.34 4.16
CA ASN A 294 26.81 -17.78 4.15
C ASN A 294 25.29 -18.03 4.29
N LEU A 295 24.47 -17.19 3.66
CA LEU A 295 23.02 -17.30 3.67
C LEU A 295 22.53 -17.69 2.28
N PRO A 296 21.69 -18.73 2.13
CA PRO A 296 21.13 -19.05 0.82
C PRO A 296 20.38 -17.86 0.23
N VAL A 297 20.51 -17.63 -1.09
CA VAL A 297 19.72 -16.63 -1.82
C VAL A 297 18.21 -16.78 -1.56
N ALA A 298 17.75 -18.02 -1.39
CA ALA A 298 16.37 -18.31 -1.02
C ALA A 298 15.99 -17.75 0.37
N PHE A 299 16.87 -17.82 1.36
CA PHE A 299 16.63 -17.22 2.68
C PHE A 299 16.56 -15.70 2.59
N ILE A 300 17.50 -15.09 1.87
CA ILE A 300 17.50 -13.64 1.61
C ILE A 300 16.17 -13.21 0.96
N SER A 301 15.75 -13.96 -0.06
CA SER A 301 14.57 -13.61 -0.86
C SER A 301 13.27 -13.84 -0.11
N VAL A 302 13.10 -14.98 0.58
CA VAL A 302 11.85 -15.33 1.28
C VAL A 302 11.69 -14.61 2.62
N ILE A 303 12.80 -14.31 3.32
CA ILE A 303 12.73 -13.78 4.69
C ILE A 303 13.13 -12.31 4.75
N LEU A 304 14.27 -11.93 4.17
CA LEU A 304 14.83 -10.59 4.39
C LEU A 304 14.18 -9.52 3.51
N LEU A 305 14.01 -9.79 2.21
CA LEU A 305 13.41 -8.82 1.29
C LEU A 305 11.98 -8.40 1.70
N PRO A 306 11.08 -9.32 2.11
CA PRO A 306 9.72 -8.92 2.47
C PRO A 306 9.63 -8.10 3.75
N ILE A 307 10.51 -8.33 4.71
CA ILE A 307 10.60 -7.50 5.92
C ILE A 307 10.87 -6.03 5.57
N VAL A 308 11.70 -5.79 4.55
CA VAL A 308 12.02 -4.44 4.08
C VAL A 308 10.91 -3.89 3.20
N GLY A 309 10.39 -4.70 2.28
CA GLY A 309 9.33 -4.32 1.33
C GLY A 309 8.04 -3.88 2.02
N ASN A 310 7.65 -4.59 3.09
CA ASN A 310 6.38 -4.39 3.80
C ASN A 310 6.56 -3.66 5.15
N ALA A 311 7.68 -2.97 5.35
CA ALA A 311 7.98 -2.33 6.63
C ALA A 311 6.87 -1.38 7.13
N ALA A 312 6.21 -0.66 6.20
CA ALA A 312 5.08 0.21 6.50
C ALA A 312 3.91 -0.56 7.13
N GLU A 313 3.51 -1.65 6.48
CA GLU A 313 2.39 -2.50 6.88
C GLU A 313 2.68 -3.25 8.18
N HIS A 314 3.92 -3.71 8.35
CA HIS A 314 4.38 -4.31 9.59
C HIS A 314 4.23 -3.34 10.77
N ALA A 315 4.69 -2.10 10.59
CA ALA A 315 4.64 -1.08 11.63
C ALA A 315 3.20 -0.68 11.97
N SER A 316 2.35 -0.46 10.96
CA SER A 316 0.96 -0.07 11.16
C SER A 316 0.12 -1.20 11.78
N ALA A 317 0.27 -2.44 11.32
CA ALA A 317 -0.45 -3.59 11.88
C ALA A 317 -0.11 -3.81 13.36
N ILE A 318 1.17 -3.76 13.74
CA ILE A 318 1.58 -3.87 15.15
C ILE A 318 1.03 -2.70 15.97
N MET A 319 1.08 -1.48 15.44
CA MET A 319 0.54 -0.30 16.11
C MET A 319 -0.97 -0.44 16.37
N PHE A 320 -1.75 -0.88 15.38
CA PHE A 320 -3.20 -1.06 15.52
C PHE A 320 -3.54 -2.16 16.53
N ALA A 321 -2.80 -3.28 16.54
CA ALA A 321 -2.99 -4.32 17.54
C ALA A 321 -2.70 -3.81 18.96
N MET A 322 -1.65 -3.00 19.13
CA MET A 322 -1.34 -2.33 20.40
C MET A 322 -2.37 -1.26 20.81
N LYS A 323 -3.22 -0.79 19.89
CA LYS A 323 -4.34 0.13 20.14
C LYS A 323 -5.69 -0.58 20.27
N ASP A 324 -5.68 -1.90 20.40
CA ASP A 324 -6.87 -2.74 20.49
C ASP A 324 -7.77 -2.75 19.24
N LYS A 325 -7.18 -2.46 18.07
CA LYS A 325 -7.87 -2.46 16.77
C LYS A 325 -7.44 -3.68 15.95
N LEU A 326 -7.79 -4.89 16.42
CA LEU A 326 -7.39 -6.13 15.74
C LEU A 326 -8.04 -6.32 14.36
N ASP A 327 -9.25 -5.82 14.14
CA ASP A 327 -9.89 -5.89 12.83
C ASP A 327 -9.09 -5.13 11.76
N ILE A 328 -8.57 -3.95 12.11
CA ILE A 328 -7.70 -3.15 11.24
C ILE A 328 -6.38 -3.89 10.99
N THR A 329 -5.82 -4.51 12.03
CA THR A 329 -4.58 -5.31 11.93
C THR A 329 -4.73 -6.46 10.92
N LEU A 330 -5.82 -7.22 11.04
CA LEU A 330 -6.17 -8.30 10.11
C LEU A 330 -6.41 -7.77 8.69
N GLY A 331 -7.08 -6.63 8.58
CA GLY A 331 -7.31 -5.94 7.31
C GLY A 331 -6.01 -5.56 6.60
N VAL A 332 -5.04 -4.99 7.32
CA VAL A 332 -3.73 -4.61 6.77
C VAL A 332 -2.97 -5.86 6.30
N ALA A 333 -2.77 -6.85 7.18
CA ALA A 333 -1.94 -8.00 6.85
C ALA A 333 -2.56 -8.88 5.76
N ILE A 334 -3.86 -9.17 5.84
CA ILE A 334 -4.53 -10.03 4.87
C ILE A 334 -4.85 -9.27 3.57
N GLY A 335 -5.20 -7.99 3.65
CA GLY A 335 -5.44 -7.15 2.48
C GLY A 335 -4.19 -7.03 1.61
N SER A 336 -3.04 -6.75 2.24
CA SER A 336 -1.74 -6.74 1.55
C SER A 336 -1.41 -8.11 0.93
N SER A 337 -1.55 -9.20 1.70
CA SER A 337 -1.27 -10.54 1.17
C SER A 337 -2.16 -10.92 -0.01
N THR A 338 -3.43 -10.51 0.03
CA THR A 338 -4.38 -10.68 -1.08
C THR A 338 -3.92 -9.89 -2.30
N GLN A 339 -3.46 -8.66 -2.11
CA GLN A 339 -2.93 -7.83 -3.18
C GLN A 339 -1.64 -8.40 -3.77
N ILE A 340 -0.70 -8.86 -2.95
CA ILE A 340 0.53 -9.52 -3.42
C ILE A 340 0.21 -10.75 -4.25
N SER A 341 -0.69 -11.59 -3.76
CA SER A 341 -1.04 -12.84 -4.42
C SER A 341 -1.80 -12.64 -5.74
N ILE A 342 -2.67 -11.63 -5.82
CA ILE A 342 -3.56 -11.45 -6.96
C ILE A 342 -3.09 -10.37 -7.94
N PHE A 343 -2.49 -9.29 -7.47
CA PHE A 343 -2.04 -8.20 -8.34
C PHE A 343 -0.56 -8.35 -8.70
N HIS A 344 0.34 -8.44 -7.72
CA HIS A 344 1.78 -8.44 -7.97
C HIS A 344 2.23 -9.70 -8.70
N PHE A 345 1.78 -10.87 -8.23
CA PHE A 345 2.10 -12.15 -8.86
C PHE A 345 1.64 -12.20 -10.32
N VAL A 346 0.44 -11.71 -10.60
CA VAL A 346 -0.11 -11.63 -11.96
C VAL A 346 0.65 -10.65 -12.83
N LEU A 347 0.90 -9.44 -12.32
CA LEU A 347 1.59 -8.40 -13.08
C LEU A 347 3.01 -8.83 -13.46
N LEU A 348 3.73 -9.48 -12.54
CA LEU A 348 5.13 -9.86 -12.73
C LEU A 348 5.30 -11.18 -13.51
N LEU A 349 4.30 -12.07 -13.53
CA LEU A 349 4.34 -13.32 -14.32
C LEU A 349 3.75 -13.20 -15.73
N VAL A 350 2.88 -12.22 -15.98
CA VAL A 350 2.33 -11.96 -17.32
C VAL A 350 3.35 -11.21 -18.22
N GLY A 351 4.26 -10.44 -17.60
CA GLY A 351 5.28 -9.61 -18.26
C GLY A 351 6.44 -10.33 -18.90
#